data_AF-A0A4R6ULT8-F1
#
_entry.id   AF-A0A4R6ULT8-F1
#
_cell.length_a   1.000
_cell.length_b   1.000
_cell.length_c   1.000
_cell.angle_alpha   90.00
_cell.angle_beta   90.00
_cell.angle_gamma   90.00
#
_symmetry.space_group_name_H-M   'P 1'
#
loop_
_entity.id
_entity.type
_entity.pdbx_description
1 polymer ?
#
loop_
_entity_poly.entity_id
_entity_poly.type
_entity_poly.pdbx_seq_one_letter_code
_entity_poly.pdbx_strand_id
1 'polypeptide(L)'
;MHAVAMNVKTESVPAAFHVAGAQLSVPGVRPQNDDCIGMRLDQQSTGQGHGVAAAIADGVGRCAGGRHAAEICVQGFLSDFFATPDTWPVRRAGFRVIEALNRWLAGLSPNAHREQDKHLSTFSALVLSGHTAHLFHVGDTRIWRYRDGKLTQLTRDDRDEAGHGALDNAMGAHPRVAISYGVTDIAVGDLFLLTTDGIHDWLKAEAIADVLAMDDSLDARLQLLIAEAARHSNDNMSAQLLAVTSESETTSSVRVRKVPSGLRPGQMLDHYRIEKRIHESTRSELFLAEDTASGQHCVLKIPSLLKADDPDHLEHFLREQWLLKQIRHPHIVRAVGSSESEWLYSVMAPVSGITLRQWLQEQRQLDIPKIVSLLTQLAQAIQYLHRQAVLHLDIKPENIIVDEQGHLTLIDLGSASHGNLNSHAAYGIHLLTGTTLAYSAPEVLSRQQFTPAADLYSLGIVAYEMLSGAPPKRKLHSKNGKPLRFDSLSEQNPYIPLWLDGAVRRACHPEPAQRHEALSEFVHELHHPNARYLQTTETPLLERAPEQFWKGVSLLLAAILMALLYFR
;
A
#
# COMPACT_ATOMS: atom_id res chain seq x y z
N MET A 1 -17.17 20.41 20.68
CA MET A 1 -17.40 20.80 19.26
C MET A 1 -16.06 21.16 18.67
N HIS A 2 -15.77 20.69 17.44
CA HIS A 2 -14.54 20.85 16.64
C HIS A 2 -13.49 19.74 16.76
N ALA A 3 -13.85 18.59 16.19
CA ALA A 3 -12.90 17.69 15.54
C ALA A 3 -12.55 18.28 14.17
N VAL A 4 -11.30 18.69 13.96
CA VAL A 4 -10.75 19.02 12.64
C VAL A 4 -10.16 17.73 12.08
N ALA A 5 -10.93 17.03 11.26
CA ALA A 5 -10.43 15.95 10.43
C ALA A 5 -9.67 16.57 9.25
N MET A 6 -8.34 16.66 9.35
CA MET A 6 -7.49 16.93 8.19
C MET A 6 -7.28 15.61 7.44
N ASN A 7 -8.00 15.45 6.33
CA ASN A 7 -7.71 14.45 5.31
C ASN A 7 -6.43 14.86 4.58
N VAL A 8 -5.28 14.42 5.07
CA VAL A 8 -4.01 14.53 4.33
C VAL A 8 -3.98 13.41 3.29
N LYS A 9 -4.29 13.76 2.03
CA LYS A 9 -4.03 12.89 0.86
C LYS A 9 -2.52 12.67 0.79
N THR A 10 -2.06 11.49 1.18
CA THR A 10 -0.67 11.05 1.10
C THR A 10 -0.53 10.18 -0.15
N GLU A 11 -0.12 10.77 -1.26
CA GLU A 11 0.25 10.06 -2.49
C GLU A 11 1.78 10.20 -2.67
N SER A 12 2.48 9.07 -2.77
CA SER A 12 3.93 9.03 -2.97
C SER A 12 4.26 9.33 -4.43
N VAL A 13 4.27 10.62 -4.75
CA VAL A 13 4.85 11.18 -5.98
C VAL A 13 6.33 11.47 -5.67
N PRO A 14 7.25 11.38 -6.65
CA PRO A 14 8.60 11.94 -6.49
C PRO A 14 8.57 13.35 -5.89
N ALA A 15 9.63 13.74 -5.18
CA ALA A 15 9.67 14.98 -4.41
C ALA A 15 9.17 16.17 -5.25
N ALA A 16 8.14 16.87 -4.76
CA ALA A 16 7.56 18.03 -5.44
C ALA A 16 8.47 19.26 -5.42
N PHE A 17 9.64 19.14 -4.80
CA PHE A 17 10.54 20.24 -4.50
C PHE A 17 11.98 19.84 -4.80
N HIS A 18 12.79 20.80 -5.22
CA HIS A 18 14.24 20.69 -5.17
C HIS A 18 14.73 20.88 -3.73
N VAL A 19 15.65 20.01 -3.31
CA VAL A 19 16.16 19.99 -1.93
C VAL A 19 17.68 20.04 -1.99
N ALA A 20 18.26 21.02 -1.30
CA ALA A 20 19.69 21.08 -1.01
C ALA A 20 19.95 20.52 0.39
N GLY A 21 21.10 19.90 0.62
CA GLY A 21 21.44 19.37 1.94
C GLY A 21 22.92 19.51 2.26
N ALA A 22 23.22 19.70 3.54
CA ALA A 22 24.56 19.67 4.11
C ALA A 22 24.56 18.82 5.37
N GLN A 23 25.71 18.24 5.71
CA GLN A 23 25.86 17.39 6.89
C GLN A 23 27.25 17.50 7.49
N LEU A 24 27.32 17.46 8.82
CA LEU A 24 28.57 17.52 9.56
C LEU A 24 28.46 16.69 10.84
N SER A 25 29.47 15.86 11.09
CA SER A 25 29.56 15.02 12.28
C SER A 25 31.00 15.02 12.79
N VAL A 26 31.19 15.31 14.08
CA VAL A 26 32.51 15.40 14.71
C VAL A 26 32.53 14.66 16.04
N PRO A 27 33.67 14.04 16.41
CA PRO A 27 33.79 13.31 17.68
C PRO A 27 33.75 14.21 18.93
N GLY A 28 33.97 15.53 18.77
CA GLY A 28 34.06 16.45 19.91
C GLY A 28 35.28 16.13 20.78
N VAL A 29 35.06 15.99 22.09
CA VAL A 29 36.10 15.61 23.07
C VAL A 29 36.30 14.10 23.19
N ARG A 30 35.44 13.29 22.55
CA ARG A 30 35.53 11.82 22.58
C ARG A 30 36.68 11.34 21.67
N PRO A 31 37.29 10.18 21.97
CA PRO A 31 38.35 9.62 21.13
C PRO A 31 37.84 9.09 19.78
N GLN A 32 36.54 8.78 19.69
CA GLN A 32 35.88 8.29 18.49
C GLN A 32 34.50 8.93 18.35
N ASN A 33 33.96 8.85 17.14
CA ASN A 33 32.61 9.27 16.83
C ASN A 33 31.71 8.04 16.73
N ASP A 34 30.78 7.91 17.66
CA ASP A 34 29.81 6.82 17.71
C ASP A 34 28.49 7.18 16.98
N ASP A 35 28.34 8.45 16.57
CA ASP A 35 27.25 8.91 15.72
C ASP A 35 27.42 8.46 14.26
N CYS A 36 26.29 8.28 13.58
CA CYS A 36 26.25 8.12 12.13
C CYS A 36 25.19 9.04 11.51
N ILE A 37 25.54 9.63 10.36
CA ILE A 37 24.62 10.45 9.55
C ILE A 37 24.74 10.11 8.08
N GLY A 38 23.64 10.23 7.36
CA GLY A 38 23.61 10.05 5.92
C GLY A 38 22.40 10.70 5.27
N MET A 39 22.52 11.05 4.00
CA MET A 39 21.42 11.59 3.21
C MET A 39 21.50 11.11 1.77
N ARG A 40 20.33 10.97 1.15
CA ARG A 40 20.17 10.67 -0.27
C ARG A 40 19.29 11.75 -0.89
N LEU A 41 19.94 12.67 -1.60
CA LEU A 41 19.31 13.82 -2.26
C LEU A 41 19.07 13.59 -3.75
N ASP A 42 19.51 12.46 -4.31
CA ASP A 42 19.49 12.24 -5.75
C ASP A 42 18.05 12.15 -6.29
N GLN A 43 17.66 13.18 -7.04
CA GLN A 43 16.40 13.25 -7.77
C GLN A 43 16.52 12.73 -9.21
N GLN A 44 17.73 12.45 -9.69
CA GLN A 44 18.06 12.35 -11.11
C GLN A 44 18.41 10.95 -11.60
N SER A 45 18.64 9.96 -10.73
CA SER A 45 18.90 8.59 -11.18
C SER A 45 17.73 7.65 -10.91
N THR A 46 16.97 7.35 -11.98
CA THR A 46 16.10 6.16 -12.14
C THR A 46 14.72 6.15 -11.48
N GLY A 47 13.92 7.23 -11.58
CA GLY A 47 12.45 7.13 -11.46
C GLY A 47 11.88 6.49 -10.18
N GLN A 48 12.68 6.37 -9.12
CA GLN A 48 12.28 5.77 -7.85
C GLN A 48 11.45 6.79 -7.06
N GLY A 49 10.21 6.43 -6.73
CA GLY A 49 9.18 7.34 -6.24
C GLY A 49 9.33 7.82 -4.79
N HIS A 50 10.44 7.48 -4.13
CA HIS A 50 10.61 7.62 -2.67
C HIS A 50 11.09 9.01 -2.21
N GLY A 51 11.43 9.91 -3.12
CA GLY A 51 11.79 11.30 -2.80
C GLY A 51 13.20 11.46 -2.22
N VAL A 52 13.36 12.37 -1.26
CA VAL A 52 14.64 12.67 -0.59
C VAL A 52 14.60 12.12 0.83
N ALA A 53 15.70 11.55 1.33
CA ALA A 53 15.77 11.08 2.71
C ALA A 53 17.07 11.49 3.42
N ALA A 54 16.97 11.77 4.72
CA ALA A 54 18.09 11.93 5.63
C ALA A 54 17.85 11.09 6.89
N ALA A 55 18.92 10.50 7.42
CA ALA A 55 18.89 9.67 8.61
C ALA A 55 20.06 10.00 9.53
N ILE A 56 19.79 10.03 10.83
CA ILE A 56 20.74 10.28 11.91
C ILE A 56 20.55 9.23 12.99
N ALA A 57 21.65 8.78 13.55
CA ALA A 57 21.68 7.82 14.64
C ALA A 57 22.80 8.16 15.60
N ASP A 58 22.51 8.09 16.90
CA ASP A 58 23.49 8.18 17.97
C ASP A 58 23.63 6.79 18.60
N GLY A 59 24.83 6.24 18.51
CA GLY A 59 25.17 4.94 19.05
C GLY A 59 25.44 5.04 20.55
N VAL A 60 24.77 4.22 21.36
CA VAL A 60 24.89 4.30 22.82
C VAL A 60 26.35 4.06 23.26
N GLY A 61 27.06 5.12 23.64
CA GLY A 61 28.52 5.09 23.87
C GLY A 61 28.99 4.20 25.04
N ARG A 62 28.07 3.71 25.88
CA ARG A 62 28.38 2.71 26.93
C ARG A 62 28.37 1.27 26.42
N CYS A 63 27.98 1.05 25.17
CA CYS A 63 27.83 -0.25 24.55
C CYS A 63 28.96 -0.52 23.56
N ALA A 64 29.54 -1.72 23.59
CA ALA A 64 30.63 -2.12 22.70
C ALA A 64 30.24 -2.08 21.21
N GLY A 65 28.93 -2.19 20.92
CA GLY A 65 28.37 -2.17 19.56
C GLY A 65 27.65 -0.88 19.17
N GLY A 66 27.74 0.20 19.96
CA GLY A 66 26.95 1.43 19.74
C GLY A 66 27.16 2.05 18.36
N ARG A 67 28.42 2.35 18.01
CA ARG A 67 28.78 2.86 16.68
C ARG A 67 28.31 1.98 15.53
N HIS A 68 28.55 0.67 15.65
CA HIS A 68 28.17 -0.27 14.59
C HIS A 68 26.65 -0.33 14.44
N ALA A 69 25.89 -0.19 15.55
CA ALA A 69 24.43 -0.07 15.50
C ALA A 69 23.98 1.19 14.78
N ALA A 70 24.60 2.35 15.05
CA ALA A 70 24.31 3.60 14.36
C ALA A 70 24.59 3.51 12.85
N GLU A 71 25.73 2.93 12.46
CA GLU A 71 26.11 2.70 11.06
C GLU A 71 25.11 1.78 10.35
N ILE A 72 24.70 0.66 10.96
CA ILE A 72 23.68 -0.26 10.44
C ILE A 72 22.34 0.46 10.25
N CYS A 73 21.91 1.25 11.24
CA CYS A 73 20.65 1.97 11.18
C CYS A 73 20.61 2.96 10.01
N VAL A 74 21.62 3.83 9.88
CA VAL A 74 21.63 4.89 8.86
C VAL A 74 21.86 4.33 7.46
N GLN A 75 22.89 3.51 7.27
CA GLN A 75 23.22 2.98 5.95
C GLN A 75 22.16 1.98 5.48
N GLY A 76 21.71 1.10 6.39
CA GLY A 76 20.65 0.15 6.12
C GLY A 76 19.34 0.84 5.74
N PHE A 77 18.94 1.91 6.46
CA PHE A 77 17.73 2.63 6.12
C PHE A 77 17.82 3.29 4.74
N LEU A 78 18.89 4.05 4.47
CA LEU A 78 19.04 4.77 3.19
C LEU A 78 19.22 3.84 1.98
N SER A 79 19.73 2.63 2.19
CA SER A 79 19.78 1.59 1.17
C SER A 79 18.41 0.95 0.96
N ASP A 80 17.85 0.36 2.02
CA ASP A 80 16.70 -0.52 1.92
C ASP A 80 15.40 0.23 1.66
N PHE A 81 15.27 1.47 2.17
CA PHE A 81 14.11 2.33 1.92
C PHE A 81 13.92 2.60 0.42
N PHE A 82 15.00 2.98 -0.28
CA PHE A 82 14.97 3.22 -1.73
C PHE A 82 14.90 1.93 -2.57
N ALA A 83 15.19 0.78 -1.96
CA ALA A 83 14.99 -0.53 -2.58
C ALA A 83 13.56 -1.08 -2.39
N THR A 84 12.72 -0.45 -1.55
CA THR A 84 11.32 -0.85 -1.40
C THR A 84 10.52 -0.57 -2.67
N PRO A 85 9.43 -1.31 -2.93
CA PRO A 85 8.59 -1.04 -4.09
C PRO A 85 8.05 0.39 -4.13
N ASP A 86 8.08 1.02 -5.30
CA ASP A 86 7.57 2.39 -5.51
C ASP A 86 6.08 2.54 -5.17
N THR A 87 5.33 1.43 -5.16
CA THR A 87 3.91 1.39 -4.82
C THR A 87 3.66 1.41 -3.30
N TRP A 88 4.69 1.21 -2.47
CA TRP A 88 4.55 1.28 -1.02
C TRP A 88 4.46 2.74 -0.55
N PRO A 89 3.49 3.09 0.32
CA PRO A 89 3.53 4.36 1.01
C PRO A 89 4.85 4.52 1.79
N VAL A 90 5.37 5.75 1.84
CA VAL A 90 6.54 6.11 2.65
C VAL A 90 6.44 5.55 4.07
N ARG A 91 5.27 5.67 4.71
CA ARG A 91 5.01 5.08 6.04
C ARG A 91 5.28 3.57 6.07
N ARG A 92 4.73 2.82 5.10
CA ARG A 92 4.89 1.36 5.07
C ARG A 92 6.34 0.97 4.81
N ALA A 93 7.00 1.64 3.86
CA ALA A 93 8.41 1.43 3.56
C ALA A 93 9.29 1.69 4.80
N GLY A 94 9.14 2.86 5.43
CA GLY A 94 9.92 3.22 6.62
C GLY A 94 9.71 2.26 7.79
N PHE A 95 8.46 1.94 8.16
CA PHE A 95 8.19 0.97 9.23
C PHE A 95 8.81 -0.40 8.94
N ARG A 96 8.65 -0.92 7.72
CA ARG A 96 9.18 -2.26 7.37
C ARG A 96 10.71 -2.32 7.42
N VAL A 97 11.37 -1.28 6.96
CA VAL A 97 12.83 -1.17 6.98
C VAL A 97 13.33 -1.07 8.42
N ILE A 98 12.77 -0.15 9.22
CA ILE A 98 13.18 0.03 10.62
C ILE A 98 12.92 -1.24 11.45
N GLU A 99 11.77 -1.89 11.28
CA GLU A 99 11.47 -3.18 11.94
C GLU A 99 12.44 -4.31 11.53
N ALA A 100 12.93 -4.31 10.29
CA ALA A 100 13.92 -5.27 9.83
C ALA A 100 15.30 -5.00 10.44
N LEU A 101 15.76 -3.74 10.41
CA LEU A 101 17.03 -3.31 11.01
C LEU A 101 17.04 -3.58 12.53
N ASN A 102 15.95 -3.25 13.23
CA ASN A 102 15.82 -3.53 14.65
C ASN A 102 15.95 -5.02 14.98
N ARG A 103 15.27 -5.89 14.21
CA ARG A 103 15.37 -7.35 14.39
C ARG A 103 16.78 -7.86 14.12
N TRP A 104 17.46 -7.29 13.12
CA TRP A 104 18.85 -7.64 12.83
C TRP A 104 19.77 -7.25 13.99
N LEU A 105 19.69 -6.01 14.48
CA LEU A 105 20.48 -5.54 15.63
C LEU A 105 20.23 -6.38 16.89
N ALA A 106 18.96 -6.68 17.20
CA ALA A 106 18.61 -7.56 18.32
C ALA A 106 19.20 -8.98 18.15
N GLY A 107 19.37 -9.44 16.91
CA GLY A 107 19.96 -10.73 16.58
C GLY A 107 21.50 -10.78 16.64
N LEU A 108 22.19 -9.64 16.69
CA LEU A 108 23.67 -9.58 16.79
C LEU A 108 24.17 -9.88 18.21
N SER A 109 23.33 -9.66 19.22
CA SER A 109 23.67 -9.86 20.64
C SER A 109 22.68 -10.81 21.35
N PRO A 110 22.46 -12.06 20.86
CA PRO A 110 21.41 -12.94 21.37
C PRO A 110 21.65 -13.42 22.81
N ASN A 111 22.91 -13.39 23.28
CA ASN A 111 23.32 -13.83 24.62
C ASN A 111 23.78 -12.66 25.53
N ALA A 112 23.55 -11.41 25.12
CA ALA A 112 23.94 -10.25 25.92
C ALA A 112 22.99 -10.09 27.10
N HIS A 113 23.45 -10.46 28.30
CA HIS A 113 22.72 -10.26 29.55
C HIS A 113 22.90 -8.86 30.14
N ARG A 114 23.93 -8.12 29.70
CA ARG A 114 24.21 -6.73 30.08
C ARG A 114 24.01 -5.82 28.88
N GLU A 115 23.51 -4.60 29.12
CA GLU A 115 23.31 -3.61 28.06
C GLU A 115 24.61 -3.22 27.36
N GLN A 116 25.73 -3.25 28.07
CA GLN A 116 27.07 -2.92 27.54
C GLN A 116 27.52 -3.85 26.40
N ASP A 117 26.96 -5.06 26.33
CA ASP A 117 27.28 -6.07 25.29
C ASP A 117 26.28 -6.05 24.11
N LYS A 118 25.30 -5.13 24.14
CA LYS A 118 24.27 -4.98 23.10
C LYS A 118 24.70 -4.00 22.00
N HIS A 119 24.06 -4.12 20.84
CA HIS A 119 24.14 -3.15 19.75
C HIS A 119 22.94 -2.21 19.84
N LEU A 120 23.11 -1.07 20.51
CA LEU A 120 22.04 -0.11 20.78
C LEU A 120 22.32 1.23 20.11
N SER A 121 21.28 1.81 19.53
CA SER A 121 21.34 3.12 18.87
C SER A 121 19.99 3.82 18.97
N THR A 122 20.01 5.14 18.99
CA THR A 122 18.85 5.95 18.61
C THR A 122 18.74 5.99 17.09
N PHE A 123 17.58 6.39 16.57
CA PHE A 123 17.39 6.53 15.14
C PHE A 123 16.30 7.55 14.81
N SER A 124 16.63 8.51 13.95
CA SER A 124 15.67 9.42 13.35
C SER A 124 15.87 9.48 11.85
N ALA A 125 14.76 9.45 11.10
CA ALA A 125 14.77 9.63 9.67
C ALA A 125 13.70 10.63 9.22
N LEU A 126 14.09 11.49 8.28
CA LEU A 126 13.24 12.43 7.57
C LEU A 126 13.15 11.99 6.12
N VAL A 127 11.94 11.79 5.60
CA VAL A 127 11.69 11.52 4.18
C VAL A 127 10.77 12.59 3.61
N LEU A 128 11.25 13.32 2.60
CA LEU A 128 10.50 14.32 1.85
C LEU A 128 9.95 13.68 0.57
N SER A 129 8.63 13.48 0.48
CA SER A 129 7.96 12.88 -0.69
C SER A 129 6.69 13.67 -1.02
N GLY A 130 6.49 13.97 -2.31
CA GLY A 130 5.44 14.88 -2.75
C GLY A 130 5.48 16.21 -1.98
N HIS A 131 4.36 16.53 -1.31
CA HIS A 131 4.19 17.74 -0.50
C HIS A 131 4.29 17.50 1.01
N THR A 132 4.78 16.32 1.43
CA THR A 132 4.78 15.91 2.83
C THR A 132 6.15 15.43 3.30
N ALA A 133 6.52 15.84 4.50
CA ALA A 133 7.67 15.36 5.24
C ALA A 133 7.22 14.28 6.23
N HIS A 134 7.78 13.10 6.09
CA HIS A 134 7.53 11.93 6.93
C HIS A 134 8.67 11.78 7.94
N LEU A 135 8.32 11.63 9.21
CA LEU A 135 9.23 11.58 10.33
C LEU A 135 9.14 10.20 10.95
N PHE A 136 10.28 9.51 11.09
CA PHE A 136 10.40 8.27 11.84
C PHE A 136 11.40 8.49 12.97
N HIS A 137 11.05 8.07 14.18
CA HIS A 137 11.85 8.37 15.35
C HIS A 137 11.81 7.25 16.40
N VAL A 138 12.97 6.96 16.96
CA VAL A 138 13.23 6.01 18.05
C VAL A 138 14.36 6.60 18.92
N GLY A 139 14.09 6.88 20.19
CA GLY A 139 15.09 7.39 21.14
C GLY A 139 14.99 8.90 21.35
N ASP A 140 16.09 9.64 21.24
CA ASP A 140 16.14 11.07 21.56
C ASP A 140 16.91 11.95 20.56
N THR A 141 17.28 11.43 19.38
CA THR A 141 17.69 12.29 18.26
C THR A 141 16.55 13.19 17.81
N ARG A 142 16.82 14.48 17.53
CA ARG A 142 15.76 15.46 17.24
C ARG A 142 15.68 15.85 15.77
N ILE A 143 14.46 15.98 15.26
CA ILE A 143 14.17 16.60 13.96
C ILE A 143 13.42 17.92 14.22
N TRP A 144 13.89 18.99 13.59
CA TRP A 144 13.36 20.34 13.71
C TRP A 144 12.92 20.86 12.35
N ARG A 145 11.95 21.78 12.34
CA ARG A 145 11.62 22.63 11.19
C ARG A 145 11.79 24.08 11.56
N TYR A 146 12.50 24.82 10.72
CA TYR A 146 12.54 26.28 10.74
C TYR A 146 11.77 26.82 9.53
N ARG A 147 10.71 27.58 9.83
CA ARG A 147 9.83 28.24 8.84
C ARG A 147 9.45 29.61 9.38
N ASP A 148 9.54 30.64 8.55
CA ASP A 148 9.11 32.01 8.87
C ASP A 148 9.65 32.54 10.22
N GLY A 149 10.94 32.33 10.50
CA GLY A 149 11.56 32.79 11.74
C GLY A 149 11.31 31.90 12.97
N LYS A 150 10.54 30.82 12.83
CA LYS A 150 10.17 29.94 13.95
C LYS A 150 10.78 28.56 13.83
N LEU A 151 11.59 28.19 14.83
CA LEU A 151 12.07 26.82 15.03
C LEU A 151 11.02 26.00 15.80
N THR A 152 10.67 24.83 15.27
CA THR A 152 9.71 23.89 15.88
C THR A 152 10.31 22.50 15.93
N GLN A 153 10.35 21.88 17.12
CA GLN A 153 10.71 20.47 17.26
C GLN A 153 9.56 19.61 16.73
N LEU A 154 9.87 18.68 15.83
CA LEU A 154 8.89 17.79 15.20
C LEU A 154 8.84 16.39 15.82
N THR A 155 9.96 15.91 16.35
CA THR A 155 10.02 14.65 17.13
C THR A 155 9.75 14.91 18.61
N ARG A 156 9.38 13.86 19.34
CA ARG A 156 9.25 13.89 20.80
C ARG A 156 10.26 12.93 21.37
N ASP A 157 11.04 13.38 22.32
CA ASP A 157 12.07 12.56 22.96
C ASP A 157 11.39 11.48 23.82
N ASP A 158 11.72 10.22 23.58
CA ASP A 158 11.27 9.08 24.40
C ASP A 158 12.14 8.96 25.66
N ARG A 159 12.09 9.97 26.54
CA ARG A 159 12.77 9.97 27.86
C ARG A 159 11.75 9.65 28.97
N ASP A 160 12.11 8.75 29.88
CA ASP A 160 11.28 8.32 31.03
C ASP A 160 10.81 9.52 31.90
N GLU A 161 9.55 9.50 32.35
CA GLU A 161 8.99 10.48 33.31
C GLU A 161 9.75 10.47 34.66
N ALA A 162 10.52 9.42 34.96
CA ALA A 162 11.35 9.32 36.16
C ALA A 162 12.73 10.00 36.07
N GLY A 163 13.12 10.55 34.91
CA GLY A 163 14.37 11.31 34.77
C GLY A 163 15.65 10.49 35.00
N HIS A 164 15.60 9.17 34.77
CA HIS A 164 16.72 8.24 35.00
C HIS A 164 17.47 7.85 33.72
N GLY A 165 17.57 8.72 32.71
CA GLY A 165 18.60 8.67 31.65
C GLY A 165 18.76 7.36 30.85
N ALA A 166 17.83 6.42 30.96
CA ALA A 166 17.81 5.19 30.18
C ALA A 166 16.84 5.36 29.01
N LEU A 167 17.33 5.12 27.80
CA LEU A 167 16.50 5.04 26.61
C LEU A 167 15.70 3.74 26.67
N ASP A 168 14.50 3.77 27.25
CA ASP A 168 13.58 2.63 27.26
C ASP A 168 13.20 2.18 25.84
N ASN A 169 13.28 3.10 24.87
CA ASN A 169 13.04 2.85 23.45
C ASN A 169 14.29 3.13 22.62
N ALA A 170 15.09 2.09 22.35
CA ALA A 170 16.27 2.15 21.49
C ALA A 170 16.26 1.02 20.45
N MET A 171 16.86 1.27 19.29
CA MET A 171 17.08 0.24 18.27
C MET A 171 17.95 -0.88 18.84
N GLY A 172 17.54 -2.14 18.60
CA GLY A 172 18.24 -3.33 19.09
C GLY A 172 17.96 -3.69 20.55
N ALA A 173 17.22 -2.86 21.31
CA ALA A 173 16.92 -3.14 22.72
C ALA A 173 15.99 -4.35 22.89
N HIS A 174 14.98 -4.45 22.02
CA HIS A 174 13.96 -5.49 22.03
C HIS A 174 13.64 -6.00 20.61
N PRO A 175 13.06 -7.21 20.45
CA PRO A 175 12.67 -7.73 19.14
C PRO A 175 11.63 -6.88 18.39
N ARG A 176 10.86 -6.08 19.14
CA ARG A 176 9.92 -5.09 18.62
C ARG A 176 10.38 -3.71 19.09
N VAL A 177 10.31 -2.73 18.20
CA VAL A 177 10.65 -1.33 18.47
C VAL A 177 9.39 -0.48 18.34
N ALA A 178 9.22 0.49 19.23
CA ALA A 178 8.15 1.47 19.11
C ALA A 178 8.64 2.61 18.20
N ILE A 179 8.03 2.76 17.02
CA ILE A 179 8.41 3.81 16.07
C ILE A 179 7.43 4.96 16.21
N SER A 180 7.91 6.11 16.68
CA SER A 180 7.17 7.37 16.62
C SER A 180 7.13 7.84 15.17
N TYR A 181 5.93 8.15 14.68
CA TYR A 181 5.70 8.54 13.28
C TYR A 181 4.90 9.83 13.19
N GLY A 182 5.43 10.80 12.44
CA GLY A 182 4.80 12.08 12.18
C GLY A 182 4.74 12.40 10.69
N VAL A 183 3.79 13.26 10.31
CA VAL A 183 3.70 13.82 8.96
C VAL A 183 3.45 15.31 9.08
N THR A 184 4.19 16.11 8.32
CA THR A 184 3.96 17.54 8.19
C THR A 184 4.00 17.96 6.71
N ASP A 185 3.39 19.09 6.40
CA ASP A 185 3.47 19.73 5.10
C ASP A 185 4.87 20.30 4.82
N ILE A 186 5.22 20.39 3.53
CA ILE A 186 6.44 21.02 3.02
C ILE A 186 6.10 22.29 2.23
N ALA A 187 6.88 23.34 2.44
CA ALA A 187 6.82 24.59 1.67
C ALA A 187 8.22 25.03 1.21
N VAL A 188 8.29 25.78 0.11
CA VAL A 188 9.53 26.43 -0.33
C VAL A 188 10.02 27.38 0.77
N GLY A 189 11.32 27.32 1.07
CA GLY A 189 11.94 28.07 2.17
C GLY A 189 12.01 27.29 3.48
N ASP A 190 11.38 26.11 3.59
CA ASP A 190 11.53 25.26 4.76
C ASP A 190 12.98 24.80 4.93
N LEU A 191 13.46 24.88 6.18
CA LEU A 191 14.70 24.25 6.63
C LEU A 191 14.37 23.13 7.62
N PHE A 192 14.84 21.92 7.34
CA PHE A 192 14.78 20.80 8.26
C PHE A 192 16.16 20.51 8.85
N LEU A 193 16.25 20.50 10.18
CA LEU A 193 17.49 20.25 10.90
C LEU A 193 17.35 18.94 11.68
N LEU A 194 18.32 18.03 11.55
CA LEU A 194 18.43 16.80 12.35
C LEU A 194 19.65 16.93 13.26
N THR A 195 19.54 16.57 14.54
CA THR A 195 20.62 16.75 15.53
C THR A 195 20.71 15.60 16.54
N THR A 196 21.93 15.26 16.97
CA THR A 196 22.20 14.46 18.18
C THR A 196 22.24 15.34 19.44
N ASP A 197 22.19 14.70 20.61
CA ASP A 197 22.13 15.32 21.95
C ASP A 197 23.35 16.20 22.24
N GLY A 198 24.52 15.85 21.71
CA GLY A 198 25.73 16.66 21.77
C GLY A 198 25.59 18.06 21.17
N ILE A 199 24.53 18.35 20.42
CA ILE A 199 24.16 19.71 19.98
C ILE A 199 22.98 20.24 20.78
N HIS A 200 21.86 19.52 20.78
CA HIS A 200 20.57 20.09 21.23
C HIS A 200 20.36 20.10 22.75
N ASP A 201 21.19 19.38 23.52
CA ASP A 201 21.21 19.50 24.98
C ASP A 201 22.18 20.61 25.45
N TRP A 202 23.04 21.11 24.55
CA TRP A 202 24.04 22.15 24.85
C TRP A 202 23.73 23.52 24.26
N LEU A 203 22.88 23.58 23.24
CA LEU A 203 22.41 24.82 22.63
C LEU A 203 20.92 25.04 22.90
N LYS A 204 20.56 26.29 23.25
CA LYS A 204 19.16 26.68 23.37
C LYS A 204 18.51 26.79 21.99
N ALA A 205 17.20 26.55 21.92
CA ALA A 205 16.44 26.62 20.68
C ALA A 205 16.55 27.98 19.99
N GLU A 206 16.66 29.08 20.75
CA GLU A 206 16.84 30.43 20.22
C GLU A 206 18.18 30.57 19.49
N ALA A 207 19.26 30.05 20.08
CA ALA A 207 20.59 30.09 19.45
C ALA A 207 20.65 29.25 18.17
N ILE A 208 19.98 28.09 18.16
CA ILE A 208 19.84 27.28 16.94
C ILE A 208 19.06 28.07 15.87
N ALA A 209 17.95 28.71 16.25
CA ALA A 209 17.15 29.51 15.33
C ALA A 209 17.94 30.70 14.74
N ASP A 210 18.76 31.37 15.55
CA ASP A 210 19.62 32.47 15.11
C ASP A 210 20.62 32.03 14.05
N VAL A 211 21.26 30.87 14.23
CA VAL A 211 22.18 30.29 13.23
C VAL A 211 21.44 29.91 11.94
N LEU A 212 20.23 29.32 12.05
CA LEU A 212 19.43 28.96 10.89
C LEU A 212 18.90 30.18 10.13
N ALA A 213 18.73 31.33 10.78
CA ALA A 213 18.26 32.58 10.18
C ALA A 213 19.31 33.31 9.33
N MET A 214 20.60 32.98 9.48
CA MET A 214 21.70 33.65 8.76
C MET A 214 21.60 33.43 7.26
N ASP A 215 21.98 34.42 6.45
CA ASP A 215 22.02 34.31 4.99
C ASP A 215 23.37 33.76 4.50
N ASP A 216 23.74 32.59 5.02
CA ASP A 216 24.98 31.89 4.69
C ASP A 216 24.71 30.53 4.03
N SER A 217 25.74 29.88 3.48
CA SER A 217 25.61 28.52 2.94
C SER A 217 25.22 27.51 4.03
N LEU A 218 24.56 26.41 3.64
CA LEU A 218 24.14 25.36 4.58
C LEU A 218 25.34 24.78 5.36
N ASP A 219 26.48 24.60 4.69
CA ASP A 219 27.73 24.15 5.31
C ASP A 219 28.26 25.14 6.35
N ALA A 220 28.26 26.44 6.05
CA ALA A 220 28.71 27.47 6.99
C ALA A 220 27.82 27.54 8.24
N ARG A 221 26.50 27.43 8.07
CA ARG A 221 25.56 27.36 9.20
C ARG A 221 25.82 26.13 10.08
N LEU A 222 26.07 24.96 9.48
CA LEU A 222 26.41 23.75 10.25
C LEU A 222 27.76 23.87 10.98
N GLN A 223 28.78 24.42 10.33
CA GLN A 223 30.07 24.67 10.97
C GLN A 223 29.94 25.59 12.17
N LEU A 224 29.15 26.67 12.05
CA LEU A 224 28.89 27.58 13.16
C LEU A 224 28.10 26.91 14.29
N LEU A 225 27.06 26.13 13.95
CA LEU A 225 26.26 25.39 14.92
C LEU A 225 27.13 24.44 15.76
N ILE A 226 28.00 23.66 15.10
CA ILE A 226 28.92 22.76 15.80
C ILE A 226 29.98 23.54 16.58
N ALA A 227 30.52 24.63 16.03
CA ALA A 227 31.50 25.44 16.75
C ALA A 227 30.94 26.06 18.04
N GLU A 228 29.66 26.46 18.04
CA GLU A 228 28.98 26.97 19.22
C GLU A 228 28.73 25.85 20.24
N ALA A 229 28.24 24.69 19.80
CA ALA A 229 28.03 23.53 20.67
C ALA A 229 29.35 23.03 21.30
N ALA A 230 30.44 23.01 20.53
CA ALA A 230 31.75 22.54 20.95
C ALA A 230 32.38 23.34 22.11
N ARG A 231 31.86 24.54 22.42
CA ARG A 231 32.31 25.33 23.58
C ARG A 231 31.91 24.69 24.92
N HIS A 232 30.86 23.86 24.91
CA HIS A 232 30.25 23.32 26.12
C HIS A 232 30.01 21.81 26.05
N SER A 233 29.78 21.27 24.87
CA SER A 233 29.49 19.85 24.65
C SER A 233 30.66 18.96 25.00
N ASN A 234 30.36 17.86 25.69
CA ASN A 234 31.31 16.81 26.01
C ASN A 234 31.03 15.50 25.26
N ASP A 235 30.20 15.54 24.22
CA ASP A 235 29.82 14.37 23.43
C ASP A 235 30.08 14.52 21.92
N ASN A 236 29.73 13.47 21.16
CA ASN A 236 29.70 13.51 19.70
C ASN A 236 28.66 14.54 19.21
N MET A 237 29.01 15.29 18.17
CA MET A 237 28.15 16.35 17.65
C MET A 237 27.86 16.09 16.18
N SER A 238 26.60 15.78 15.88
CA SER A 238 26.15 15.50 14.53
C SER A 238 24.92 16.30 14.16
N ALA A 239 24.98 16.97 13.00
CA ALA A 239 23.87 17.70 12.44
C ALA A 239 23.75 17.52 10.92
N GLN A 240 22.52 17.51 10.44
CA GLN A 240 22.19 17.58 9.01
C GLN A 240 21.16 18.66 8.76
N LEU A 241 21.34 19.42 7.70
CA LEU A 241 20.44 20.51 7.31
C LEU A 241 19.94 20.27 5.89
N LEU A 242 18.62 20.28 5.70
CA LEU A 242 17.97 20.14 4.40
C LEU A 242 17.14 21.40 4.12
N ALA A 243 17.34 22.01 2.97
CA ALA A 243 16.64 23.22 2.53
C ALA A 243 15.77 22.94 1.31
N VAL A 244 14.50 23.32 1.40
CA VAL A 244 13.54 23.23 0.29
C VAL A 244 13.67 24.49 -0.56
N THR A 245 14.37 24.38 -1.69
CA THR A 245 14.84 25.56 -2.44
C THR A 245 13.82 26.07 -3.45
N SER A 246 13.11 25.18 -4.14
CA SER A 246 12.07 25.54 -5.10
C SER A 246 11.10 24.38 -5.31
N GLU A 247 9.93 24.65 -5.88
CA GLU A 247 9.10 23.58 -6.45
C GLU A 247 9.82 22.94 -7.64
N SER A 248 9.64 21.63 -7.81
CA SER A 248 10.14 20.91 -8.97
C SER A 248 9.09 21.00 -10.07
N GLU A 249 9.49 21.42 -11.27
CA GLU A 249 8.60 21.58 -12.44
C GLU A 249 7.92 20.26 -12.87
N THR A 250 8.34 19.12 -12.31
CA THR A 250 7.81 17.78 -12.58
C THR A 250 6.43 17.50 -11.99
N THR A 251 5.96 18.25 -10.99
CA THR A 251 4.59 18.05 -10.44
C THR A 251 3.51 18.76 -11.25
N SER A 252 3.86 19.75 -12.06
CA SER A 252 2.92 20.53 -12.88
C SER A 252 3.00 20.21 -14.37
N SER A 253 3.96 19.40 -14.81
CA SER A 253 4.09 18.97 -16.20
C SER A 253 3.86 17.47 -16.37
N VAL A 254 2.62 17.04 -16.11
CA VAL A 254 2.00 16.23 -17.16
C VAL A 254 2.08 17.13 -18.40
N ARG A 255 3.12 16.99 -19.23
CA ARG A 255 3.05 17.47 -20.62
C ARG A 255 1.66 17.04 -21.06
N VAL A 256 0.77 17.98 -21.37
CA VAL A 256 -0.62 17.67 -21.72
C VAL A 256 -0.54 16.82 -22.98
N ARG A 257 -0.46 15.50 -22.77
CA ARG A 257 -0.32 14.54 -23.84
C ARG A 257 -1.67 14.50 -24.50
N LYS A 258 -1.68 14.66 -25.81
CA LYS A 258 -2.93 14.67 -26.58
C LYS A 258 -3.51 13.26 -26.54
N VAL A 259 -4.83 13.16 -26.39
CA VAL A 259 -5.51 11.86 -26.54
C VAL A 259 -5.57 11.53 -28.03
N PRO A 260 -5.05 10.39 -28.49
CA PRO A 260 -5.16 9.97 -29.88
C PRO A 260 -6.62 9.86 -30.31
N SER A 261 -6.96 10.33 -31.51
CA SER A 261 -8.32 10.23 -32.05
C SER A 261 -8.32 9.71 -33.49
N GLY A 262 -9.44 9.09 -33.89
CA GLY A 262 -9.66 8.67 -35.27
C GLY A 262 -8.78 7.51 -35.77
N LEU A 263 -8.21 6.71 -34.86
CA LEU A 263 -7.33 5.58 -35.19
C LEU A 263 -8.06 4.50 -36.01
N ARG A 264 -7.49 4.15 -37.17
CA ARG A 264 -8.01 3.11 -38.09
C ARG A 264 -6.93 2.08 -38.43
N PRO A 265 -7.32 0.85 -38.83
CA PRO A 265 -6.39 -0.13 -39.38
C PRO A 265 -5.46 0.49 -40.44
N GLY A 266 -4.15 0.24 -40.31
CA GLY A 266 -3.08 0.75 -41.17
C GLY A 266 -2.48 2.09 -40.75
N GLN A 267 -3.14 2.87 -39.87
CA GLN A 267 -2.59 4.14 -39.38
C GLN A 267 -1.44 3.93 -38.40
N MET A 268 -0.58 4.94 -38.29
CA MET A 268 0.56 4.97 -37.38
C MET A 268 0.22 5.85 -36.17
N LEU A 269 0.50 5.34 -34.97
CA LEU A 269 0.64 6.12 -33.74
C LEU A 269 2.10 5.98 -33.30
N ASP A 270 2.89 7.04 -33.46
CA ASP A 270 4.35 6.97 -33.42
C ASP A 270 4.90 5.87 -34.35
N HIS A 271 5.56 4.85 -33.80
CA HIS A 271 6.08 3.68 -34.54
C HIS A 271 5.15 2.46 -34.46
N TYR A 272 3.96 2.59 -33.86
CA TYR A 272 2.97 1.53 -33.78
C TYR A 272 1.97 1.61 -34.92
N ARG A 273 1.90 0.57 -35.75
CA ARG A 273 0.90 0.44 -36.80
C ARG A 273 -0.36 -0.21 -36.24
N ILE A 274 -1.48 0.50 -36.27
CA ILE A 274 -2.77 -0.03 -35.81
C ILE A 274 -3.23 -1.14 -36.75
N GLU A 275 -3.55 -2.31 -36.22
CA GLU A 275 -4.10 -3.43 -37.00
C GLU A 275 -5.60 -3.50 -36.89
N LYS A 276 -6.12 -3.51 -35.66
CA LYS A 276 -7.55 -3.58 -35.38
C LYS A 276 -7.88 -3.05 -34.00
N ARG A 277 -9.11 -2.57 -33.83
CA ARG A 277 -9.66 -2.26 -32.51
C ARG A 277 -10.16 -3.55 -31.85
N ILE A 278 -9.70 -3.83 -30.64
CA ILE A 278 -10.05 -5.03 -29.86
C ILE A 278 -11.25 -4.75 -28.95
N HIS A 279 -11.30 -3.56 -28.34
CA HIS A 279 -12.30 -3.21 -27.34
C HIS A 279 -12.55 -1.70 -27.27
N GLU A 280 -13.75 -1.31 -26.89
CA GLU A 280 -14.17 0.07 -26.65
C GLU A 280 -15.03 0.11 -25.39
N SER A 281 -14.68 0.99 -24.44
CA SER A 281 -15.43 1.21 -23.22
C SER A 281 -15.54 2.70 -22.90
N THR A 282 -16.34 3.03 -21.89
CA THR A 282 -16.44 4.40 -21.35
C THR A 282 -15.15 4.91 -20.71
N ARG A 283 -14.15 4.04 -20.49
CA ARG A 283 -12.87 4.37 -19.86
C ARG A 283 -11.70 4.35 -20.85
N SER A 284 -11.72 3.46 -21.83
CA SER A 284 -10.58 3.29 -22.73
C SER A 284 -10.96 2.55 -24.01
N GLU A 285 -10.17 2.77 -25.05
CA GLU A 285 -10.15 1.98 -26.27
C GLU A 285 -8.87 1.14 -26.34
N LEU A 286 -9.00 -0.11 -26.79
CA LEU A 286 -7.88 -1.05 -26.96
C LEU A 286 -7.68 -1.37 -28.45
N PHE A 287 -6.44 -1.28 -28.91
CA PHE A 287 -6.05 -1.60 -30.28
C PHE A 287 -4.95 -2.65 -30.29
N LEU A 288 -5.06 -3.64 -31.17
CA LEU A 288 -3.92 -4.46 -31.57
C LEU A 288 -3.07 -3.62 -32.53
N ALA A 289 -1.77 -3.58 -32.30
CA ALA A 289 -0.83 -2.87 -33.14
C ALA A 289 0.46 -3.67 -33.33
N GLU A 290 1.16 -3.40 -34.41
CA GLU A 290 2.52 -3.88 -34.67
C GLU A 290 3.50 -2.76 -34.34
N ASP A 291 4.48 -3.04 -33.47
CA ASP A 291 5.66 -2.19 -33.31
C ASP A 291 6.54 -2.36 -34.57
N THR A 292 6.55 -1.34 -35.43
CA THR A 292 7.30 -1.40 -36.69
C THR A 292 8.82 -1.38 -36.50
N ALA A 293 9.32 -1.02 -35.32
CA ALA A 293 10.75 -1.06 -35.02
C ALA A 293 11.22 -2.47 -34.65
N SER A 294 10.40 -3.24 -33.93
CA SER A 294 10.74 -4.61 -33.48
C SER A 294 10.07 -5.73 -34.27
N GLY A 295 9.02 -5.41 -35.04
CA GLY A 295 8.15 -6.38 -35.70
C GLY A 295 7.26 -7.17 -34.73
N GLN A 296 7.19 -6.78 -33.45
CA GLN A 296 6.40 -7.47 -32.43
C GLN A 296 5.00 -6.86 -32.32
N HIS A 297 4.02 -7.70 -32.01
CA HIS A 297 2.65 -7.22 -31.74
C HIS A 297 2.55 -6.72 -30.30
N CYS A 298 1.73 -5.68 -30.12
CA CYS A 298 1.40 -5.09 -28.83
C CYS A 298 -0.07 -4.67 -28.76
N VAL A 299 -0.56 -4.44 -27.55
CA VAL A 299 -1.87 -3.82 -27.33
C VAL A 299 -1.68 -2.38 -26.87
N LEU A 300 -2.29 -1.45 -27.58
CA LEU A 300 -2.35 -0.04 -27.19
C LEU A 300 -3.65 0.22 -26.46
N LYS A 301 -3.56 0.70 -25.21
CA LYS A 301 -4.68 1.25 -24.46
C LYS A 301 -4.63 2.76 -24.57
N ILE A 302 -5.73 3.39 -24.95
CA ILE A 302 -5.87 4.85 -25.00
C ILE A 302 -7.06 5.29 -24.13
N PRO A 303 -7.03 6.49 -23.52
CA PRO A 303 -8.19 7.05 -22.83
C PRO A 303 -9.40 7.14 -23.75
N SER A 304 -10.61 7.02 -23.18
CA SER A 304 -11.83 7.19 -23.97
C SER A 304 -11.96 8.63 -24.46
N LEU A 305 -12.21 8.81 -25.76
CA LEU A 305 -12.46 10.14 -26.34
C LEU A 305 -13.67 10.84 -25.73
N LEU A 306 -14.63 10.09 -25.19
CA LEU A 306 -15.81 10.62 -24.49
C LEU A 306 -15.45 11.39 -23.21
N LYS A 307 -14.25 11.18 -22.67
CA LYS A 307 -13.75 11.78 -21.43
C LYS A 307 -12.37 12.40 -21.62
N ALA A 308 -11.99 12.73 -22.86
CA ALA A 308 -10.67 13.30 -23.15
C ALA A 308 -10.43 14.67 -22.48
N ASP A 309 -11.52 15.42 -22.21
CA ASP A 309 -11.45 16.72 -21.54
C ASP A 309 -11.67 16.65 -20.02
N ASP A 310 -11.84 15.45 -19.45
CA ASP A 310 -12.04 15.23 -18.01
C ASP A 310 -10.66 15.03 -17.32
N PRO A 311 -10.16 16.03 -16.56
CA PRO A 311 -8.82 15.96 -15.97
C PRO A 311 -8.66 14.80 -15.00
N ASP A 312 -9.71 14.49 -14.23
CA ASP A 312 -9.71 13.36 -13.30
C ASP A 312 -9.53 12.06 -14.10
N HIS A 313 -10.29 11.88 -15.19
CA HIS A 313 -10.19 10.69 -16.04
C HIS A 313 -8.77 10.48 -16.59
N LEU A 314 -8.11 11.54 -17.07
CA LEU A 314 -6.75 11.49 -17.59
C LEU A 314 -5.73 11.19 -16.49
N GLU A 315 -5.88 11.79 -15.32
CA GLU A 315 -5.03 11.51 -14.16
C GLU A 315 -5.13 10.04 -13.76
N HIS A 316 -6.33 9.46 -13.77
CA HIS A 316 -6.53 8.04 -13.49
C HIS A 316 -5.89 7.13 -14.54
N PHE A 317 -5.97 7.49 -15.82
CA PHE A 317 -5.27 6.75 -16.86
C PHE A 317 -3.76 6.75 -16.66
N LEU A 318 -3.18 7.91 -16.28
CA LEU A 318 -1.75 8.03 -15.99
C LEU A 318 -1.35 7.23 -14.75
N ARG A 319 -2.18 7.24 -13.70
CA ARG A 319 -1.98 6.41 -12.49
C ARG A 319 -2.00 4.93 -12.84
N GLU A 320 -2.95 4.47 -13.66
CA GLU A 320 -3.00 3.09 -14.14
C GLU A 320 -1.73 2.74 -14.94
N GLN A 321 -1.32 3.61 -15.87
CA GLN A 321 -0.11 3.41 -16.66
C GLN A 321 1.13 3.28 -15.79
N TRP A 322 1.27 4.17 -14.80
CA TRP A 322 2.38 4.12 -13.85
C TRP A 322 2.36 2.83 -13.04
N LEU A 323 1.20 2.46 -12.50
CA LEU A 323 1.03 1.25 -11.69
C LEU A 323 1.42 0.01 -12.49
N LEU A 324 0.94 -0.13 -13.72
CA LEU A 324 1.21 -1.29 -14.56
C LEU A 324 2.70 -1.47 -14.88
N LYS A 325 3.47 -0.38 -14.95
CA LYS A 325 4.94 -0.45 -15.15
C LYS A 325 5.68 -1.02 -13.94
N GLN A 326 5.12 -0.87 -12.74
CA GLN A 326 5.70 -1.37 -11.48
C GLN A 326 5.39 -2.86 -11.24
N ILE A 327 4.43 -3.42 -11.98
CA ILE A 327 3.97 -4.79 -11.79
C ILE A 327 4.66 -5.75 -12.75
N ARG A 328 5.24 -6.82 -12.20
CA ARG A 328 5.85 -7.92 -12.95
C ARG A 328 5.44 -9.26 -12.34
N HIS A 329 4.47 -9.92 -12.96
CA HIS A 329 3.95 -11.21 -12.52
C HIS A 329 3.43 -12.01 -13.72
N PRO A 330 3.63 -13.36 -13.79
CA PRO A 330 3.19 -14.16 -14.93
C PRO A 330 1.67 -14.17 -15.18
N HIS A 331 0.88 -13.94 -14.14
CA HIS A 331 -0.58 -13.90 -14.20
C HIS A 331 -1.18 -12.48 -14.24
N ILE A 332 -0.38 -11.46 -14.55
CA ILE A 332 -0.82 -10.07 -14.72
C ILE A 332 -0.25 -9.54 -16.04
N VAL A 333 -1.04 -8.79 -16.81
CA VAL A 333 -0.61 -8.19 -18.06
C VAL A 333 0.62 -7.32 -17.85
N ARG A 334 1.56 -7.38 -18.79
CA ARG A 334 2.84 -6.67 -18.71
C ARG A 334 2.80 -5.41 -19.56
N ALA A 335 3.22 -4.28 -19.01
CA ALA A 335 3.51 -3.08 -19.80
C ALA A 335 4.78 -3.28 -20.66
N VAL A 336 4.76 -2.83 -21.91
CA VAL A 336 5.87 -2.94 -22.87
C VAL A 336 6.46 -1.56 -23.12
N GLY A 337 7.42 -1.17 -22.27
CA GLY A 337 8.22 0.04 -22.45
C GLY A 337 7.47 1.37 -22.29
N SER A 338 8.21 2.47 -22.42
CA SER A 338 7.64 3.81 -22.56
C SER A 338 8.42 4.60 -23.60
N SER A 339 7.73 5.06 -24.64
CA SER A 339 8.24 6.11 -25.50
C SER A 339 7.98 7.48 -24.85
N GLU A 340 8.91 8.40 -25.00
CA GLU A 340 8.57 9.82 -24.91
C GLU A 340 7.67 10.13 -26.11
N SER A 341 6.38 10.29 -25.86
CA SER A 341 5.38 10.60 -26.88
C SER A 341 4.61 11.85 -26.50
N GLU A 342 4.18 12.61 -27.52
CA GLU A 342 3.19 13.66 -27.35
C GLU A 342 1.79 13.10 -27.10
N TRP A 343 1.59 11.81 -27.33
CA TRP A 343 0.31 11.12 -27.24
C TRP A 343 0.15 10.34 -25.92
N LEU A 344 -1.07 10.33 -25.40
CA LEU A 344 -1.42 9.59 -24.19
C LEU A 344 -1.90 8.18 -24.53
N TYR A 345 -1.01 7.20 -24.40
CA TYR A 345 -1.33 5.77 -24.54
C TYR A 345 -0.44 4.90 -23.65
N SER A 346 -0.89 3.67 -23.39
CA SER A 346 -0.13 2.63 -22.71
C SER A 346 0.06 1.44 -23.64
N VAL A 347 1.28 0.90 -23.67
CA VAL A 347 1.64 -0.26 -24.48
C VAL A 347 1.71 -1.48 -23.58
N MET A 348 1.03 -2.55 -23.97
CA MET A 348 0.91 -3.79 -23.21
C MET A 348 1.29 -4.97 -24.09
N ALA A 349 1.77 -6.04 -23.46
CA ALA A 349 2.00 -7.30 -24.15
C ALA A 349 0.66 -7.88 -24.61
N PRO A 350 0.58 -8.46 -25.82
CA PRO A 350 -0.62 -9.14 -26.25
C PRO A 350 -0.83 -10.37 -25.36
N VAL A 351 -2.09 -10.62 -24.99
CA VAL A 351 -2.49 -11.76 -24.17
C VAL A 351 -3.32 -12.69 -25.04
N SER A 352 -2.87 -13.93 -25.21
CA SER A 352 -3.57 -14.96 -25.97
C SER A 352 -4.75 -15.53 -25.19
N GLY A 353 -5.77 -16.01 -25.89
CA GLY A 353 -6.94 -16.67 -25.31
C GLY A 353 -8.22 -15.85 -25.38
N ILE A 354 -9.18 -16.23 -24.56
CA ILE A 354 -10.50 -15.59 -24.46
C ILE A 354 -10.73 -15.07 -23.05
N THR A 355 -11.65 -14.11 -22.89
CA THR A 355 -12.02 -13.66 -21.55
C THR A 355 -12.65 -14.80 -20.76
N LEU A 356 -12.51 -14.80 -19.42
CA LEU A 356 -13.18 -15.77 -18.56
C LEU A 356 -14.70 -15.69 -18.74
N ARG A 357 -15.25 -14.49 -19.04
CA ARG A 357 -16.65 -14.32 -19.43
C ARG A 357 -17.03 -15.18 -20.64
N GLN A 358 -16.25 -15.13 -21.72
CA GLN A 358 -16.46 -15.97 -22.91
C GLN A 358 -16.24 -17.45 -22.59
N TRP A 359 -15.19 -17.76 -21.83
CA TRP A 359 -14.91 -19.12 -21.39
C TRP A 359 -16.11 -19.73 -20.65
N LEU A 360 -16.73 -18.99 -19.72
CA LEU A 360 -17.94 -19.42 -19.00
C LEU A 360 -19.14 -19.65 -19.92
N GLN A 361 -19.25 -18.91 -21.03
CA GLN A 361 -20.33 -19.09 -22.01
C GLN A 361 -20.08 -20.31 -22.91
N GLU A 362 -18.83 -20.64 -23.20
CA GLU A 362 -18.43 -21.78 -24.01
C GLU A 362 -18.34 -23.08 -23.20
N GLN A 363 -18.09 -22.98 -21.89
CA GLN A 363 -18.03 -24.14 -20.99
C GLN A 363 -19.37 -24.88 -20.95
N ARG A 364 -19.32 -26.15 -21.37
CA ARG A 364 -20.48 -27.05 -21.36
C ARG A 364 -20.48 -28.03 -20.19
N GLN A 365 -19.34 -28.24 -19.55
CA GLN A 365 -19.17 -29.22 -18.46
C GLN A 365 -18.33 -28.63 -17.33
N LEU A 366 -18.68 -29.01 -16.10
CA LEU A 366 -17.99 -28.56 -14.90
C LEU A 366 -16.70 -29.37 -14.71
N ASP A 367 -15.55 -28.71 -14.82
CA ASP A 367 -14.22 -29.25 -14.54
C ASP A 367 -13.64 -28.58 -13.28
N ILE A 368 -13.92 -29.17 -12.12
CA ILE A 368 -13.50 -28.64 -10.82
C ILE A 368 -11.97 -28.52 -10.72
N PRO A 369 -11.15 -29.53 -11.08
CA PRO A 369 -9.70 -29.40 -11.07
C PRO A 369 -9.18 -28.20 -11.90
N LYS A 370 -9.71 -28.00 -13.11
CA LYS A 370 -9.34 -26.86 -13.95
C LYS A 370 -9.74 -25.52 -13.32
N ILE A 371 -10.96 -25.43 -12.77
CA ILE A 371 -11.43 -24.23 -12.07
C ILE A 371 -10.54 -23.90 -10.88
N VAL A 372 -10.22 -24.88 -10.03
CA VAL A 372 -9.35 -24.69 -8.87
C VAL A 372 -7.94 -24.25 -9.28
N SER A 373 -7.41 -24.80 -10.38
CA SER A 373 -6.13 -24.35 -10.95
C SER A 373 -6.17 -22.87 -11.37
N LEU A 374 -7.19 -22.45 -12.11
CA LEU A 374 -7.36 -21.06 -12.54
C LEU A 374 -7.55 -20.11 -11.34
N LEU A 375 -8.36 -20.50 -10.35
CA LEU A 375 -8.55 -19.72 -9.12
C LEU A 375 -7.25 -19.59 -8.31
N THR A 376 -6.39 -20.62 -8.33
CA THR A 376 -5.07 -20.57 -7.69
C THR A 376 -4.17 -19.54 -8.38
N GLN A 377 -4.12 -19.53 -9.72
CA GLN A 377 -3.35 -18.56 -10.50
C GLN A 377 -3.84 -17.12 -10.27
N LEU A 378 -5.16 -16.92 -10.24
CA LEU A 378 -5.76 -15.62 -9.94
C LEU A 378 -5.43 -15.16 -8.51
N ALA A 379 -5.53 -16.05 -7.52
CA ALA A 379 -5.15 -15.73 -6.15
C ALA A 379 -3.67 -15.37 -6.00
N GLN A 380 -2.77 -16.01 -6.77
CA GLN A 380 -1.35 -15.63 -6.82
C GLN A 380 -1.15 -14.22 -7.39
N ALA A 381 -1.85 -13.87 -8.48
CA ALA A 381 -1.83 -12.52 -9.04
C ALA A 381 -2.31 -11.47 -8.03
N ILE A 382 -3.44 -11.71 -7.38
CA ILE A 382 -3.99 -10.80 -6.36
C ILE A 382 -3.04 -10.68 -5.17
N GLN A 383 -2.48 -11.79 -4.69
CA GLN A 383 -1.54 -11.78 -3.58
C GLN A 383 -0.27 -10.99 -3.93
N TYR A 384 0.22 -11.10 -5.16
CA TYR A 384 1.33 -10.27 -5.64
C TYR A 384 0.98 -8.77 -5.55
N LEU A 385 -0.19 -8.35 -6.05
CA LEU A 385 -0.66 -6.96 -5.94
C LEU A 385 -0.72 -6.51 -4.48
N HIS A 386 -1.26 -7.32 -3.57
CA HIS A 386 -1.35 -6.99 -2.14
C HIS A 386 0.04 -6.81 -1.50
N ARG A 387 1.03 -7.61 -1.90
CA ARG A 387 2.43 -7.44 -1.46
C ARG A 387 3.01 -6.12 -1.95
N GLN A 388 2.59 -5.65 -3.13
CA GLN A 388 2.92 -4.33 -3.66
C GLN A 388 2.07 -3.19 -3.05
N ALA A 389 1.25 -3.44 -2.02
CA ALA A 389 0.32 -2.46 -1.46
C ALA A 389 -0.72 -1.95 -2.47
N VAL A 390 -1.13 -2.81 -3.40
CA VAL A 390 -2.13 -2.54 -4.43
C VAL A 390 -3.34 -3.42 -4.22
N LEU A 391 -4.54 -2.84 -4.21
CA LEU A 391 -5.83 -3.56 -4.27
C LEU A 391 -6.39 -3.43 -5.68
N HIS A 392 -6.90 -4.53 -6.24
CA HIS A 392 -7.39 -4.55 -7.61
C HIS A 392 -8.78 -3.91 -7.74
N LEU A 393 -9.69 -4.24 -6.83
CA LEU A 393 -11.05 -3.69 -6.68
C LEU A 393 -12.05 -3.92 -7.85
N ASP A 394 -11.59 -4.43 -9.00
CA ASP A 394 -12.43 -4.78 -10.16
C ASP A 394 -12.13 -6.19 -10.69
N ILE A 395 -12.03 -7.18 -9.79
CA ILE A 395 -11.86 -8.59 -10.16
C ILE A 395 -13.20 -9.12 -10.67
N LYS A 396 -13.25 -9.45 -11.96
CA LYS A 396 -14.44 -9.98 -12.65
C LYS A 396 -14.04 -10.76 -13.91
N PRO A 397 -14.92 -11.62 -14.45
CA PRO A 397 -14.59 -12.46 -15.62
C PRO A 397 -14.19 -11.69 -16.88
N GLU A 398 -14.62 -10.44 -17.03
CA GLU A 398 -14.26 -9.60 -18.17
C GLU A 398 -12.79 -9.13 -18.14
N ASN A 399 -12.19 -9.05 -16.95
CA ASN A 399 -10.82 -8.58 -16.73
C ASN A 399 -9.80 -9.74 -16.63
N ILE A 400 -10.24 -10.96 -16.92
CA ILE A 400 -9.44 -12.18 -16.82
C ILE A 400 -9.41 -12.84 -18.19
N ILE A 401 -8.24 -13.14 -18.73
CA ILE A 401 -8.08 -13.94 -19.95
C ILE A 401 -7.54 -15.32 -19.59
N VAL A 402 -8.08 -16.35 -20.25
CA VAL A 402 -7.66 -17.75 -20.14
C VAL A 402 -7.28 -18.25 -21.53
N ASP A 403 -6.07 -18.80 -21.66
CA ASP A 403 -5.63 -19.43 -22.90
C ASP A 403 -5.97 -20.92 -22.98
N GLU A 404 -5.66 -21.54 -24.12
CA GLU A 404 -5.94 -22.95 -24.37
C GLU A 404 -5.15 -23.89 -23.44
N GLN A 405 -4.00 -23.43 -22.94
CA GLN A 405 -3.13 -24.16 -22.02
C GLN A 405 -3.61 -24.05 -20.56
N GLY A 406 -4.64 -23.24 -20.28
CA GLY A 406 -5.15 -23.01 -18.93
C GLY A 406 -4.30 -22.03 -18.12
N HIS A 407 -3.54 -21.17 -18.78
CA HIS A 407 -2.86 -20.04 -18.16
C HIS A 407 -3.81 -18.84 -18.07
N LEU A 408 -3.86 -18.24 -16.88
CA LEU A 408 -4.70 -17.10 -16.57
C LEU A 408 -3.87 -15.81 -16.54
N THR A 409 -4.40 -14.75 -17.15
CA THR A 409 -3.81 -13.40 -17.08
C THR A 409 -4.86 -12.37 -16.69
N LEU A 410 -4.58 -11.58 -15.66
CA LEU A 410 -5.36 -10.42 -15.22
C LEU A 410 -4.96 -9.17 -16.01
N ILE A 411 -5.90 -8.49 -16.67
CA ILE A 411 -5.58 -7.54 -17.75
C ILE A 411 -5.94 -6.05 -17.51
N ASP A 412 -6.59 -5.68 -16.40
CA ASP A 412 -7.05 -4.30 -16.20
C ASP A 412 -6.81 -3.80 -14.77
N LEU A 413 -5.99 -2.77 -14.60
CA LEU A 413 -5.73 -2.13 -13.30
C LEU A 413 -6.43 -0.77 -13.17
N GLY A 414 -7.37 -0.43 -14.05
CA GLY A 414 -7.99 0.90 -14.08
C GLY A 414 -8.73 1.28 -12.79
N SER A 415 -9.20 0.30 -12.01
CA SER A 415 -9.87 0.53 -10.71
C SER A 415 -8.96 0.30 -9.51
N ALA A 416 -7.69 -0.03 -9.75
CA ALA A 416 -6.79 -0.42 -8.68
C ALA A 416 -6.45 0.78 -7.79
N SER A 417 -6.43 0.52 -6.48
CA SER A 417 -5.95 1.47 -5.48
C SER A 417 -4.56 1.07 -5.06
N HIS A 418 -3.65 2.03 -4.96
CA HIS A 418 -2.31 1.82 -4.41
C HIS A 418 -2.10 2.78 -3.24
N GLY A 419 -1.22 2.43 -2.32
CA GLY A 419 -0.85 3.31 -1.23
C GLY A 419 -1.58 3.01 0.08
N ASN A 420 -2.08 4.06 0.77
CA ASN A 420 -2.74 3.90 2.07
C ASN A 420 -4.05 3.12 1.88
N LEU A 421 -3.99 1.82 2.15
CA LEU A 421 -5.09 0.85 2.09
C LEU A 421 -6.30 1.25 2.96
N ASN A 422 -6.17 2.27 3.83
CA ASN A 422 -7.25 2.79 4.67
C ASN A 422 -7.81 4.16 4.18
N SER A 423 -7.39 4.64 3.01
CA SER A 423 -7.82 5.94 2.47
C SER A 423 -9.07 5.82 1.59
N HIS A 424 -9.96 6.82 1.67
CA HIS A 424 -11.16 6.95 0.83
C HIS A 424 -10.85 7.25 -0.66
N ALA A 425 -9.60 7.11 -1.09
CA ALA A 425 -9.07 7.64 -2.34
C ALA A 425 -9.06 6.62 -3.51
N ALA A 426 -9.93 5.60 -3.49
CA ALA A 426 -10.20 4.83 -4.70
C ALA A 426 -11.20 5.59 -5.57
N TYR A 427 -10.69 6.42 -6.48
CA TYR A 427 -11.51 6.86 -7.61
C TYR A 427 -11.87 5.66 -8.48
N GLY A 428 -13.09 5.64 -9.01
CA GLY A 428 -13.64 4.50 -9.74
C GLY A 428 -14.72 3.74 -8.98
N ILE A 429 -14.78 3.82 -7.64
CA ILE A 429 -15.94 3.32 -6.87
C ILE A 429 -17.22 4.08 -7.28
N HIS A 430 -17.10 5.36 -7.62
CA HIS A 430 -18.19 6.17 -8.18
C HIS A 430 -18.59 5.80 -9.62
N LEU A 431 -17.72 5.06 -10.33
CA LEU A 431 -17.90 4.62 -11.71
C LEU A 431 -18.24 3.12 -11.82
N LEU A 432 -18.57 2.45 -10.70
CA LEU A 432 -19.01 1.06 -10.71
C LEU A 432 -20.34 0.97 -11.48
N THR A 433 -20.26 0.61 -12.75
CA THR A 433 -21.40 0.41 -13.65
C THR A 433 -21.75 -1.07 -13.74
N GLY A 434 -23.05 -1.36 -13.89
CA GLY A 434 -23.55 -2.63 -14.42
C GLY A 434 -22.95 -3.89 -13.78
N THR A 435 -22.10 -4.59 -14.54
CA THR A 435 -21.55 -5.91 -14.22
C THR A 435 -20.59 -5.91 -13.03
N THR A 436 -19.80 -4.86 -12.81
CA THR A 436 -18.86 -4.80 -11.67
C THR A 436 -19.58 -4.86 -10.32
N LEU A 437 -20.80 -4.32 -10.23
CA LEU A 437 -21.60 -4.35 -9.01
C LEU A 437 -21.91 -5.78 -8.53
N ALA A 438 -21.91 -6.78 -9.41
CA ALA A 438 -22.15 -8.17 -9.01
C ALA A 438 -20.96 -8.77 -8.24
N TYR A 439 -19.73 -8.29 -8.49
CA TYR A 439 -18.48 -8.82 -7.94
C TYR A 439 -17.93 -7.99 -6.79
N SER A 440 -18.29 -6.70 -6.70
CA SER A 440 -17.77 -5.81 -5.65
C SER A 440 -18.29 -6.18 -4.27
N ALA A 441 -17.37 -6.19 -3.31
CA ALA A 441 -17.65 -6.42 -1.90
C ALA A 441 -18.59 -5.34 -1.32
N PRO A 442 -19.47 -5.68 -0.35
CA PRO A 442 -20.41 -4.73 0.24
C PRO A 442 -19.76 -3.45 0.79
N GLU A 443 -18.58 -3.57 1.42
CA GLU A 443 -17.83 -2.45 2.01
C GLU A 443 -17.25 -1.48 0.96
N VAL A 444 -16.90 -2.00 -0.23
CA VAL A 444 -16.47 -1.16 -1.37
C VAL A 444 -17.65 -0.32 -1.86
N LEU A 445 -18.85 -0.92 -1.87
CA LEU A 445 -20.07 -0.26 -2.35
C LEU A 445 -20.64 0.75 -1.35
N SER A 446 -20.49 0.49 -0.06
CA SER A 446 -20.85 1.43 1.01
C SER A 446 -19.83 2.55 1.18
N ARG A 447 -18.73 2.55 0.40
CA ARG A 447 -17.62 3.51 0.46
C ARG A 447 -16.95 3.57 1.83
N GLN A 448 -17.00 2.46 2.56
CA GLN A 448 -16.25 2.27 3.79
C GLN A 448 -14.77 2.03 3.46
N GLN A 449 -13.92 2.00 4.50
CA GLN A 449 -12.53 1.57 4.32
C GLN A 449 -12.54 0.12 3.80
N PHE A 450 -11.87 -0.11 2.68
CA PHE A 450 -11.77 -1.43 2.05
C PHE A 450 -10.36 -1.98 2.27
N THR A 451 -10.25 -3.29 2.46
CA THR A 451 -8.99 -3.97 2.79
C THR A 451 -8.71 -5.05 1.73
N PRO A 452 -7.57 -5.78 1.81
CA PRO A 452 -7.35 -6.98 1.01
C PRO A 452 -8.52 -7.99 0.98
N ALA A 453 -9.39 -7.98 2.00
CA ALA A 453 -10.58 -8.82 2.05
C ALA A 453 -11.60 -8.51 0.94
N ALA A 454 -11.59 -7.29 0.37
CA ALA A 454 -12.48 -6.92 -0.74
C ALA A 454 -12.15 -7.70 -2.02
N ASP A 455 -10.87 -7.80 -2.37
CA ASP A 455 -10.43 -8.60 -3.51
C ASP A 455 -10.68 -10.10 -3.30
N LEU A 456 -10.50 -10.59 -2.06
CA LEU A 456 -10.86 -11.96 -1.69
C LEU A 456 -12.35 -12.24 -1.91
N TYR A 457 -13.22 -11.29 -1.55
CA TYR A 457 -14.65 -11.43 -1.82
C TYR A 457 -14.93 -11.52 -3.32
N SER A 458 -14.35 -10.64 -4.13
CA SER A 458 -14.54 -10.67 -5.58
C SER A 458 -14.01 -11.96 -6.22
N LEU A 459 -12.87 -12.47 -5.75
CA LEU A 459 -12.37 -13.80 -6.10
C LEU A 459 -13.37 -14.91 -5.73
N GLY A 460 -14.01 -14.82 -4.56
CA GLY A 460 -15.07 -15.73 -4.13
C GLY A 460 -16.28 -15.70 -5.07
N ILE A 461 -16.71 -14.52 -5.53
CA ILE A 461 -17.81 -14.40 -6.48
C ILE A 461 -17.44 -14.99 -7.84
N VAL A 462 -16.21 -14.78 -8.31
CA VAL A 462 -15.72 -15.43 -9.54
C VAL A 462 -15.69 -16.96 -9.36
N ALA A 463 -15.22 -17.46 -8.22
CA ALA A 463 -15.24 -18.90 -7.91
C ALA A 463 -16.66 -19.47 -7.91
N TYR A 464 -17.62 -18.76 -7.31
CA TYR A 464 -19.03 -19.14 -7.34
C TYR A 464 -19.54 -19.29 -8.76
N GLU A 465 -19.34 -18.27 -9.60
CA GLU A 465 -19.82 -18.26 -10.97
C GLU A 465 -19.15 -19.34 -11.84
N MET A 466 -17.86 -19.61 -11.63
CA MET A 466 -17.18 -20.70 -12.33
C MET A 466 -17.77 -22.08 -11.98
N LEU A 467 -18.29 -22.24 -10.76
CA LEU A 467 -18.86 -23.50 -10.29
C LEU A 467 -20.36 -23.65 -10.62
N SER A 468 -21.13 -22.57 -10.61
CA SER A 468 -22.58 -22.58 -10.87
C SER A 468 -22.98 -22.21 -12.29
N GLY A 469 -22.07 -21.60 -13.07
CA GLY A 469 -22.34 -21.01 -14.38
C GLY A 469 -23.01 -19.63 -14.35
N ALA A 470 -23.34 -19.09 -13.17
CA ALA A 470 -23.94 -17.76 -13.03
C ALA A 470 -23.53 -17.06 -11.73
N PRO A 471 -23.37 -15.73 -11.72
CA PRO A 471 -23.04 -15.01 -10.50
C PRO A 471 -24.22 -15.11 -9.49
N PRO A 472 -23.96 -14.99 -8.18
CA PRO A 472 -25.00 -15.11 -7.17
C PRO A 472 -26.07 -14.03 -7.36
N LYS A 473 -27.34 -14.40 -7.19
CA LYS A 473 -28.47 -13.49 -7.41
C LYS A 473 -28.46 -12.37 -6.37
N ARG A 474 -28.03 -11.18 -6.80
CA ARG A 474 -28.14 -9.95 -6.02
C ARG A 474 -29.55 -9.39 -6.19
N LYS A 475 -30.34 -9.29 -5.12
CA LYS A 475 -31.54 -8.43 -5.15
C LYS A 475 -31.05 -6.98 -5.24
N LEU A 476 -30.87 -6.48 -6.47
CA LEU A 476 -30.84 -5.05 -6.73
C LEU A 476 -32.09 -4.45 -6.07
N HIS A 477 -31.94 -3.33 -5.38
CA HIS A 477 -32.96 -2.70 -4.52
C HIS A 477 -33.02 -3.24 -3.08
N SER A 478 -31.94 -3.02 -2.33
CA SER A 478 -32.10 -2.55 -0.96
C SER A 478 -31.09 -1.45 -0.71
N LYS A 479 -31.58 -0.20 -0.59
CA LYS A 479 -30.83 0.90 0.04
C LYS A 479 -30.51 0.60 1.52
N ASN A 480 -30.90 -0.57 2.05
CA ASN A 480 -30.86 -0.97 3.45
C ASN A 480 -29.99 -2.23 3.71
N GLY A 481 -28.99 -2.54 2.87
CA GLY A 481 -27.95 -3.52 3.25
C GLY A 481 -28.42 -4.95 3.56
N LYS A 482 -29.45 -5.47 2.88
CA LYS A 482 -29.81 -6.89 3.05
C LYS A 482 -28.72 -7.78 2.43
N PRO A 483 -28.30 -8.87 3.11
CA PRO A 483 -27.24 -9.74 2.63
C PRO A 483 -27.59 -10.39 1.29
N LEU A 484 -26.57 -10.66 0.46
CA LEU A 484 -26.74 -11.47 -0.74
C LEU A 484 -27.33 -12.83 -0.35
N ARG A 485 -28.31 -13.30 -1.12
CA ARG A 485 -28.75 -14.68 -0.99
C ARG A 485 -27.73 -15.53 -1.74
N PHE A 486 -26.78 -16.07 -0.99
CA PHE A 486 -25.83 -17.05 -1.50
C PHE A 486 -26.55 -18.40 -1.52
N ASP A 487 -27.10 -18.76 -2.69
CA ASP A 487 -27.72 -20.07 -2.87
C ASP A 487 -26.61 -21.13 -2.89
N SER A 488 -26.78 -22.22 -2.14
CA SER A 488 -25.77 -23.26 -1.97
C SER A 488 -25.39 -23.89 -3.32
N LEU A 489 -24.08 -23.94 -3.60
CA LEU A 489 -23.57 -24.56 -4.82
C LEU A 489 -23.86 -26.06 -4.85
N SER A 490 -23.71 -26.73 -3.70
CA SER A 490 -23.95 -28.17 -3.56
C SER A 490 -25.43 -28.56 -3.68
N GLU A 491 -26.35 -27.68 -3.26
CA GLU A 491 -27.80 -27.87 -3.50
C GLU A 491 -28.17 -27.70 -4.99
N GLN A 492 -27.51 -26.77 -5.69
CA GLN A 492 -27.74 -26.56 -7.13
C GLN A 492 -27.12 -27.66 -8.00
N ASN A 493 -25.94 -28.14 -7.60
CA ASN A 493 -25.20 -29.16 -8.31
C ASN A 493 -24.52 -30.11 -7.31
N PRO A 494 -25.09 -31.33 -7.10
CA PRO A 494 -24.53 -32.31 -6.16
C PRO A 494 -23.11 -32.81 -6.48
N TYR A 495 -22.59 -32.54 -7.69
CA TYR A 495 -21.20 -32.84 -8.04
C TYR A 495 -20.20 -31.87 -7.39
N ILE A 496 -20.67 -30.75 -6.86
CA ILE A 496 -19.84 -29.79 -6.12
C ILE A 496 -19.73 -30.27 -4.66
N PRO A 497 -18.52 -30.58 -4.17
CA PRO A 497 -18.35 -31.03 -2.80
C PRO A 497 -18.76 -29.97 -1.76
N LEU A 498 -19.37 -30.40 -0.66
CA LEU A 498 -19.79 -29.53 0.46
C LEU A 498 -18.64 -28.66 1.00
N TRP A 499 -17.42 -29.18 1.03
CA TRP A 499 -16.25 -28.43 1.50
C TRP A 499 -15.88 -27.28 0.55
N LEU A 500 -16.05 -27.48 -0.76
CA LEU A 500 -15.79 -26.45 -1.77
C LEU A 500 -16.85 -25.34 -1.70
N ASP A 501 -18.12 -25.73 -1.58
CA ASP A 501 -19.24 -24.80 -1.33
C ASP A 501 -19.00 -23.98 -0.04
N GLY A 502 -18.61 -24.64 1.05
CA GLY A 502 -18.26 -24.00 2.32
C GLY A 502 -17.13 -22.97 2.20
N ALA A 503 -16.07 -23.27 1.45
CA ALA A 503 -14.96 -22.37 1.21
C ALA A 503 -15.41 -21.13 0.41
N VAL A 504 -16.11 -21.32 -0.71
CA VAL A 504 -16.59 -20.20 -1.54
C VAL A 504 -17.59 -19.32 -0.78
N ARG A 505 -18.50 -19.93 -0.02
CA ARG A 505 -19.45 -19.22 0.84
C ARG A 505 -18.78 -18.35 1.89
N ARG A 506 -17.71 -18.85 2.54
CA ARG A 506 -16.94 -18.06 3.53
C ARG A 506 -16.23 -16.88 2.87
N ALA A 507 -15.62 -17.07 1.69
CA ALA A 507 -14.98 -15.98 0.95
C ALA A 507 -15.98 -14.87 0.57
N CYS A 508 -17.23 -15.25 0.27
CA CYS A 508 -18.32 -14.33 -0.09
C CYS A 508 -19.09 -13.77 1.12
N HIS A 509 -18.61 -13.94 2.35
CA HIS A 509 -19.33 -13.43 3.52
C HIS A 509 -19.44 -11.90 3.49
N PRO A 510 -20.61 -11.27 3.81
CA PRO A 510 -20.76 -9.82 3.75
C PRO A 510 -19.79 -9.06 4.67
N GLU A 511 -19.61 -9.54 5.89
CA GLU A 511 -18.66 -8.99 6.88
C GLU A 511 -17.22 -9.44 6.54
N PRO A 512 -16.27 -8.51 6.28
CA PRO A 512 -14.87 -8.84 5.99
C PRO A 512 -14.19 -9.72 7.04
N ALA A 513 -14.46 -9.47 8.33
CA ALA A 513 -13.84 -10.21 9.44
C ALA A 513 -14.24 -11.70 9.50
N GLN A 514 -15.31 -12.10 8.82
CA GLN A 514 -15.79 -13.48 8.76
C GLN A 514 -15.27 -14.23 7.53
N ARG A 515 -14.56 -13.55 6.63
CA ARG A 515 -13.91 -14.17 5.46
C ARG A 515 -12.64 -14.90 5.88
N HIS A 516 -11.90 -15.44 4.91
CA HIS A 516 -10.55 -15.93 5.14
C HIS A 516 -9.61 -14.78 5.50
N GLU A 517 -8.68 -15.04 6.42
CA GLU A 517 -7.71 -14.02 6.85
C GLU A 517 -6.71 -13.72 5.73
N ALA A 518 -6.41 -14.71 4.90
CA ALA A 518 -5.48 -14.60 3.79
C ALA A 518 -5.99 -15.35 2.55
N LEU A 519 -5.61 -14.87 1.36
CA LEU A 519 -5.84 -15.55 0.08
C LEU A 519 -5.29 -16.99 0.08
N SER A 520 -4.15 -17.23 0.72
CA SER A 520 -3.55 -18.56 0.83
C SER A 520 -4.42 -19.53 1.63
N GLU A 521 -5.16 -19.04 2.63
CA GLU A 521 -6.10 -19.86 3.39
C GLU A 521 -7.27 -20.28 2.49
N PHE A 522 -7.83 -19.35 1.72
CA PHE A 522 -8.89 -19.66 0.75
C PHE A 522 -8.41 -20.67 -0.30
N VAL A 523 -7.26 -20.44 -0.93
CA VAL A 523 -6.67 -21.37 -1.91
C VAL A 523 -6.42 -22.75 -1.29
N HIS A 524 -5.89 -22.81 -0.07
CA HIS A 524 -5.68 -24.08 0.62
C HIS A 524 -6.98 -24.87 0.75
N GLU A 525 -8.09 -24.22 1.09
CA GLU A 525 -9.40 -24.86 1.19
C GLU A 525 -10.03 -25.24 -0.15
N LEU A 526 -9.59 -24.66 -1.27
CA LEU A 526 -10.00 -25.11 -2.61
C LEU A 526 -9.33 -26.45 -3.00
N HIS A 527 -8.18 -26.78 -2.41
CA HIS A 527 -7.46 -28.03 -2.66
C HIS A 527 -7.69 -29.09 -1.60
N HIS A 528 -7.99 -28.69 -0.36
CA HIS A 528 -8.06 -29.59 0.79
C HIS A 528 -9.44 -29.54 1.45
N PRO A 529 -10.15 -30.69 1.54
CA PRO A 529 -11.42 -30.76 2.23
C PRO A 529 -11.29 -30.32 3.68
N ASN A 530 -12.11 -29.35 4.10
CA ASN A 530 -12.21 -28.95 5.49
C ASN A 530 -13.41 -29.62 6.18
N ALA A 531 -13.13 -30.45 7.17
CA ALA A 531 -14.14 -31.19 7.94
C ALA A 531 -15.18 -30.28 8.60
N ARG A 532 -14.86 -29.02 8.90
CA ARG A 532 -15.81 -28.04 9.45
C ARG A 532 -17.02 -27.78 8.55
N TYR A 533 -16.85 -27.98 7.24
CA TYR A 533 -17.92 -27.81 6.26
C TYR A 533 -18.67 -29.11 5.96
N LEU A 534 -18.09 -30.25 6.36
CA LEU A 534 -18.70 -31.58 6.24
C LEU A 534 -19.57 -31.91 7.44
N GLN A 535 -19.34 -31.27 8.58
CA GLN A 535 -20.20 -31.37 9.75
C GLN A 535 -21.48 -30.57 9.50
N THR A 536 -22.53 -31.25 9.08
CA THR A 536 -23.90 -30.75 9.16
C THR A 536 -24.29 -30.66 10.63
N THR A 537 -23.84 -29.62 11.34
CA THR A 537 -24.64 -29.14 12.47
C THR A 537 -25.96 -28.71 11.85
N GLU A 538 -27.04 -29.45 12.12
CA GLU A 538 -28.37 -28.99 11.76
C GLU A 538 -28.51 -27.57 12.30
N THR A 539 -28.55 -26.57 11.41
CA THR A 539 -28.73 -25.18 11.80
C THR A 539 -29.97 -25.14 12.70
N PRO A 540 -29.87 -24.62 13.94
CA PRO A 540 -30.96 -24.69 14.91
C PRO A 540 -32.27 -24.15 14.33
N LEU A 541 -33.41 -24.70 14.74
CA LEU A 541 -34.73 -24.24 14.28
C LEU A 541 -34.93 -22.72 14.43
N LEU A 542 -34.27 -22.11 15.42
CA LEU A 542 -34.25 -20.67 15.63
C LEU A 542 -33.67 -19.89 14.43
N GLU A 543 -32.64 -20.42 13.78
CA GLU A 543 -32.01 -19.82 12.60
C GLU A 543 -32.72 -20.22 11.30
N ARG A 544 -33.17 -21.48 11.20
CA ARG A 544 -33.86 -21.99 9.99
C ARG A 544 -35.26 -21.41 9.80
N ALA A 545 -36.01 -21.30 10.88
CA ALA A 545 -37.42 -20.92 10.87
C ALA A 545 -37.77 -20.19 12.17
N PRO A 546 -37.27 -18.95 12.38
CA PRO A 546 -37.44 -18.23 13.65
C PRO A 546 -38.90 -18.10 14.06
N GLU A 547 -39.81 -17.89 13.10
CA GLU A 547 -41.24 -17.84 13.37
C GLU A 547 -41.82 -19.17 13.88
N GLN A 548 -41.38 -20.31 13.35
CA GLN A 548 -41.85 -21.63 13.78
C GLN A 548 -41.29 -21.96 15.17
N PHE A 549 -40.02 -21.60 15.41
CA PHE A 549 -39.40 -21.76 16.72
C PHE A 549 -40.16 -20.97 17.80
N TRP A 550 -40.41 -19.68 17.57
CA TRP A 550 -41.15 -18.85 18.53
C TRP A 550 -42.61 -19.27 18.71
N LYS A 551 -43.27 -19.76 17.65
CA LYS A 551 -44.61 -20.38 17.75
C LYS A 551 -44.58 -21.62 18.64
N GLY A 552 -43.59 -22.48 18.49
CA GLY A 552 -43.40 -23.68 19.32
C GLY A 552 -43.14 -23.35 20.79
N VAL A 553 -42.25 -22.40 21.07
CA VAL A 553 -41.98 -21.90 22.43
C VAL A 553 -43.24 -21.33 23.06
N SER A 554 -44.01 -20.54 22.32
CA SER A 554 -45.26 -19.95 22.81
C SER A 554 -46.32 -21.01 23.13
N LEU A 555 -46.46 -22.04 22.29
CA LEU A 555 -47.36 -23.18 22.52
C LEU A 555 -46.99 -23.98 23.76
N LEU A 556 -45.69 -24.24 23.95
CA LEU A 556 -45.17 -24.93 25.13
C LEU A 556 -45.47 -24.14 26.41
N LEU A 557 -45.20 -22.83 26.41
CA LEU A 557 -45.49 -21.95 27.54
C LEU A 557 -46.99 -21.91 27.86
N ALA A 558 -47.85 -21.84 26.84
CA ALA A 558 -49.29 -21.89 27.01
C ALA A 558 -49.76 -23.23 27.62
N ALA A 559 -49.20 -24.35 27.18
CA ALA A 559 -49.50 -25.67 27.73
C ALA A 559 -49.06 -25.80 29.20
N ILE A 560 -47.88 -25.28 29.54
CA ILE A 560 -47.39 -25.24 30.93
C ILE A 560 -48.32 -24.38 31.81
N LEU A 561 -48.74 -23.22 31.32
CA LEU A 561 -49.71 -22.36 32.01
C LEU A 561 -51.04 -23.07 32.26
N MET A 562 -51.59 -23.76 31.25
CA MET A 562 -52.82 -24.55 31.41
C MET A 562 -52.65 -25.69 32.41
N ALA A 563 -51.52 -26.40 32.38
CA ALA A 563 -51.24 -27.46 33.35
C ALA A 563 -51.15 -26.90 34.78
N LEU A 564 -50.43 -25.79 34.99
CA LEU A 564 -50.33 -25.13 36.29
C LEU A 564 -51.68 -24.60 36.81
N LEU A 565 -52.56 -24.16 35.90
CA LEU A 565 -53.92 -23.76 36.23
C LEU A 565 -54.84 -24.96 36.55
N TYR A 566 -54.60 -26.11 35.93
CA TYR A 566 -55.36 -27.34 36.17
C TYR A 566 -54.95 -28.05 37.47
N PHE A 567 -53.68 -27.95 37.86
CA PHE A 567 -53.14 -28.51 39.11
C PHE A 567 -53.14 -27.54 40.30
N ARG A 568 -53.75 -26.36 40.13
CA ARG A 568 -54.15 -25.47 41.22
C ARG A 568 -55.62 -25.66 41.53
#